data_AF-A0A552R5M5-F1
#
_entry.id   AF-A0A552R5M5-F1
#
_cell.length_a   1.000
_cell.length_b   1.000
_cell.length_c   1.000
_cell.angle_alpha   90.00
_cell.angle_beta   90.00
_cell.angle_gamma   90.00
#
_symmetry.space_group_name_H-M   'P 1'
#
loop_
_entity.id
_entity.type
_entity.pdbx_description
1 polymer ?
#
loop_
_entity_poly.entity_id
_entity_poly.type
_entity_poly.pdbx_seq_one_letter_code
_entity_poly.pdbx_strand_id
1 'polypeptide(L)'
;MIELAALFTAVAVADAIANLIGHQPDGPYLLVASAVALTATAAFHTWWARRHSHAPPPPDATGAAAGVAPAAGAAAPGAPVSAAPGETVLWRMRTTVRDVPGSLAALCTVLARHGIDILTLQTHPLAQGTVDEFLLRVPASLPARELSRAVADAGGSSTWTERADAHDLVDAPTRVLGLATRTALDAAELPLALRQLLGRCTIHSLPAVSVTGRATGETAPVEGVLEETVMRLRDPSGGVITVERPYLPFTPTEFARARALVELDARLGPRLPRGEQVLRLPEGDEITVRRADRADLEAAVGMHGRCSEQTLRLRYHGPVRDADRYLDHLLSPRFGRTLAVQTASGRLVALGHLLWDGDETEVALLVEDEWQRRGIGSELLARLVALAVEAGCENVYAVTQASNTGMVAAMRSLSLPLDYQIEEGTLVITARLAAPPARSLPQPPYEQAER
;
A
#
# COMPACT_ATOMS: atom_id res chain seq x y z
N MET A 1 -19.46 10.03 19.62
CA MET A 1 -20.67 10.89 19.72
C MET A 1 -20.38 12.30 20.22
N ILE A 2 -19.35 12.53 21.04
CA ILE A 2 -19.04 13.85 21.63
C ILE A 2 -18.49 14.84 20.58
N GLU A 3 -17.70 14.38 19.61
CA GLU A 3 -17.12 15.25 18.57
C GLU A 3 -18.14 15.71 17.50
N LEU A 4 -19.10 14.84 17.15
CA LEU A 4 -20.19 15.21 16.25
C LEU A 4 -21.11 16.26 16.91
N ALA A 5 -21.39 16.09 18.21
CA ALA A 5 -22.16 17.05 18.99
C ALA A 5 -21.48 18.41 19.09
N ALA A 6 -20.14 18.45 19.25
CA ALA A 6 -19.38 19.69 19.27
C ALA A 6 -19.42 20.44 17.92
N LEU A 7 -19.31 19.71 16.81
CA LEU A 7 -19.39 20.30 15.47
C LEU A 7 -20.80 20.84 15.16
N PHE A 8 -21.85 20.08 15.48
CA PHE A 8 -23.23 20.55 15.32
C PHE A 8 -23.57 21.75 16.22
N THR A 9 -23.02 21.78 17.44
CA THR A 9 -23.21 22.92 18.35
C THR A 9 -22.48 24.16 17.84
N ALA A 10 -21.27 24.02 17.29
CA ALA A 10 -20.53 25.14 16.72
C ALA A 10 -21.23 25.72 15.48
N VAL A 11 -21.77 24.87 14.60
CA VAL A 11 -22.54 25.30 13.42
C VAL A 11 -23.85 25.97 13.84
N ALA A 12 -24.58 25.41 14.82
CA ALA A 12 -25.81 26.00 15.33
C ALA A 12 -25.59 27.35 16.01
N VAL A 13 -24.49 27.52 16.76
CA VAL A 13 -24.13 28.81 17.36
C VAL A 13 -23.74 29.82 16.29
N ALA A 14 -23.00 29.42 15.25
CA ALA A 14 -22.63 30.30 14.15
C ALA A 14 -23.88 30.75 13.34
N ASP A 15 -24.80 29.83 13.07
CA ASP A 15 -26.05 30.11 12.35
C ASP A 15 -27.02 30.99 13.18
N ALA A 16 -27.09 30.77 14.49
CA ALA A 16 -27.86 31.61 15.40
C ALA A 16 -27.31 33.03 15.48
N ILE A 17 -25.98 33.20 15.55
CA ILE A 17 -25.33 34.52 15.56
C ILE A 17 -25.52 35.23 14.21
N ALA A 18 -25.42 34.52 13.09
CA ALA A 18 -25.66 35.07 11.76
C ALA A 18 -27.11 35.55 11.58
N ASN A 19 -28.09 34.77 12.06
CA ASN A 19 -29.51 35.16 12.01
C ASN A 19 -29.87 36.30 12.96
N LEU A 20 -29.22 36.38 14.13
CA LEU A 20 -29.47 37.44 15.11
C LEU A 20 -28.89 38.80 14.66
N ILE A 21 -27.73 38.78 14.01
CA ILE A 21 -27.05 39.99 13.52
C ILE A 21 -27.57 40.41 12.13
N GLY A 22 -27.95 39.46 11.28
CA GLY A 22 -28.37 39.71 9.89
C GLY A 22 -29.66 40.53 9.71
N HIS A 23 -30.49 40.67 10.74
CA HIS A 23 -31.75 41.43 10.69
C HIS A 23 -31.64 42.87 11.22
N GLN A 24 -30.44 43.32 11.59
CA GLN A 24 -30.16 44.73 11.89
C GLN A 24 -29.70 45.45 10.62
N PRO A 25 -30.00 46.74 10.43
CA PRO A 25 -29.65 47.48 9.22
C PRO A 25 -28.14 47.47 8.89
N ASP A 26 -27.28 47.28 9.90
CA ASP A 26 -25.81 47.21 9.74
C ASP A 26 -25.26 45.77 9.80
N GLY A 27 -26.12 44.76 9.91
CA GLY A 27 -25.77 43.34 10.05
C GLY A 27 -24.86 42.77 8.96
N PRO A 28 -25.11 43.06 7.66
CA PRO A 28 -24.25 42.59 6.57
C PRO A 28 -22.82 43.13 6.69
N TYR A 29 -22.66 44.39 7.10
CA TYR A 29 -21.35 45.02 7.26
C TYR A 29 -20.58 44.45 8.45
N LEU A 30 -21.26 44.14 9.56
CA LEU A 30 -20.64 43.50 10.72
C LEU A 30 -20.18 42.06 10.43
N LEU A 31 -20.95 41.30 9.63
CA LEU A 31 -20.57 39.96 9.20
C LEU A 31 -19.35 39.98 8.26
N VAL A 32 -19.34 40.90 7.29
CA VAL A 32 -18.18 41.09 6.40
C VAL A 32 -16.95 41.56 7.18
N ALA A 33 -17.08 42.51 8.10
CA ALA A 33 -15.98 42.98 8.94
C ALA A 33 -15.43 41.84 9.83
N SER A 34 -16.29 41.00 10.39
CA SER A 34 -15.90 39.85 11.22
C SER A 34 -15.19 38.76 10.40
N ALA A 35 -15.67 38.47 9.19
CA ALA A 35 -15.03 37.54 8.28
C ALA A 35 -13.63 38.04 7.85
N VAL A 36 -13.50 39.33 7.54
CA VAL A 36 -12.22 39.96 7.21
C VAL A 36 -11.26 39.90 8.41
N ALA A 37 -11.74 40.20 9.62
CA ALA A 37 -10.93 40.13 10.84
C ALA A 37 -10.44 38.71 11.13
N LEU A 38 -11.30 37.69 10.99
CA LEU A 38 -10.92 36.28 11.16
C LEU A 38 -9.90 35.83 10.11
N THR A 39 -10.09 36.21 8.86
CA THR A 39 -9.18 35.87 7.76
C THR A 39 -7.82 36.55 7.96
N ALA A 40 -7.81 37.82 8.37
CA ALA A 40 -6.59 38.55 8.69
C ALA A 40 -5.85 37.94 9.90
N THR A 41 -6.59 37.52 10.93
CA THR A 41 -6.00 36.87 12.11
C THR A 41 -5.42 35.50 11.77
N ALA A 42 -6.12 34.69 10.97
CA ALA A 42 -5.63 33.39 10.50
C ALA A 42 -4.40 33.52 9.58
N ALA A 43 -4.42 34.49 8.67
CA ALA A 43 -3.29 34.82 7.80
C ALA A 43 -2.09 35.33 8.61
N PHE A 44 -2.31 36.17 9.62
CA PHE A 44 -1.27 36.64 10.53
C PHE A 44 -0.70 35.50 11.37
N HIS A 45 -1.53 34.60 11.90
CA HIS A 45 -1.06 33.43 12.65
C HIS A 45 -0.26 32.45 11.79
N THR A 46 -0.70 32.19 10.56
CA THR A 46 0.05 31.31 9.63
C THR A 46 1.33 31.97 9.15
N TRP A 47 1.32 33.28 8.91
CA TRP A 47 2.53 34.03 8.58
C TRP A 47 3.50 34.09 9.75
N TRP A 48 3.03 34.32 10.97
CA TRP A 48 3.82 34.36 12.20
C TRP A 48 4.41 32.98 12.52
N ALA A 49 3.62 31.91 12.42
CA ALA A 49 4.12 30.54 12.53
C ALA A 49 5.22 30.27 11.48
N ARG A 50 5.00 30.63 10.21
CA ARG A 50 6.02 30.47 9.16
C ARG A 50 7.26 31.35 9.36
N ARG A 51 7.13 32.53 9.97
CA ARG A 51 8.26 33.44 10.28
C ARG A 51 9.00 33.09 11.57
N HIS A 52 8.40 32.31 12.48
CA HIS A 52 9.00 31.92 13.76
C HIS A 52 9.27 30.41 13.89
N SER A 53 9.00 29.61 12.86
CA SER A 53 9.47 28.22 12.74
C SER A 53 10.98 28.06 12.54
N HIS A 54 11.76 29.16 12.58
CA HIS A 54 13.20 29.13 12.75
C HIS A 54 13.60 30.12 13.85
N ALA A 55 13.30 29.77 15.10
CA ALA A 55 14.11 30.26 16.21
C ALA A 55 15.42 29.44 16.20
N PRO A 56 16.61 30.08 16.08
CA PRO A 56 17.87 29.37 16.28
C PRO A 56 17.94 28.86 17.72
N PRO A 57 18.62 27.73 18.00
CA PRO A 57 18.88 27.35 19.38
C PRO A 57 19.66 28.50 20.08
N PRO A 58 19.42 28.75 21.38
CA PRO A 58 20.20 29.75 22.10
C PRO A 58 21.69 29.34 22.04
N PRO A 59 22.60 30.28 21.78
CA PRO A 59 24.02 29.95 21.72
C PRO A 59 24.53 29.57 23.12
N ASP A 60 25.45 28.62 23.14
CA ASP A 60 26.18 28.18 24.32
C ASP A 60 26.74 29.37 25.11
N ALA A 61 26.21 29.58 26.31
CA ALA A 61 26.73 30.57 27.24
C ALA A 61 28.01 30.02 27.90
N THR A 62 29.14 30.16 27.20
CA THR A 62 30.46 30.24 27.83
C THR A 62 31.03 31.64 27.62
N GLY A 63 31.19 32.40 28.73
CA GLY A 63 31.94 33.67 28.72
C GLY A 63 31.47 34.76 29.68
N ALA A 64 31.84 34.63 30.95
CA ALA A 64 32.27 35.69 31.89
C ALA A 64 31.40 36.93 32.20
N ALA A 65 31.00 37.09 33.47
CA ALA A 65 31.51 38.17 34.36
C ALA A 65 31.07 38.02 35.83
N ALA A 66 32.09 37.91 36.70
CA ALA A 66 32.23 38.48 38.05
C ALA A 66 31.13 38.32 39.13
N GLY A 67 31.45 37.47 40.12
CA GLY A 67 31.49 37.88 41.52
C GLY A 67 30.46 37.29 42.48
N VAL A 68 30.76 36.14 43.11
CA VAL A 68 30.69 35.85 44.58
C VAL A 68 31.44 34.52 44.83
N ALA A 69 32.26 34.47 45.89
CA ALA A 69 33.14 33.35 46.31
C ALA A 69 32.38 32.22 47.07
N PRO A 70 33.01 31.06 47.38
CA PRO A 70 32.42 29.73 47.20
C PRO A 70 31.84 29.06 48.46
N ALA A 71 31.00 28.04 48.26
CA ALA A 71 30.79 26.95 49.21
C ALA A 71 30.93 25.60 48.49
N ALA A 72 31.87 24.78 48.95
CA ALA A 72 32.25 23.48 48.39
C ALA A 72 31.20 22.39 48.65
N GLY A 73 30.95 21.53 47.65
CA GLY A 73 30.14 20.32 47.78
C GLY A 73 30.41 19.34 46.63
N ALA A 74 30.68 18.09 46.98
CA ALA A 74 31.34 17.06 46.16
C ALA A 74 30.62 16.63 44.86
N ALA A 75 31.42 16.30 43.85
CA ALA A 75 31.02 15.64 42.61
C ALA A 75 30.69 14.16 42.82
N ALA A 76 29.63 13.68 42.18
CA ALA A 76 29.31 12.25 42.03
C ALA A 76 29.66 11.78 40.60
N PRO A 77 30.34 10.64 40.40
CA PRO A 77 30.65 10.12 39.07
C PRO A 77 29.56 9.14 38.60
N GLY A 78 29.12 9.26 37.34
CA GLY A 78 28.30 8.22 36.70
C GLY A 78 27.34 8.72 35.62
N ALA A 79 27.86 9.21 34.50
CA ALA A 79 27.11 9.27 33.25
C ALA A 79 27.84 8.38 32.22
N PRO A 80 27.17 7.42 31.56
CA PRO A 80 27.83 6.60 30.54
C PRO A 80 28.19 7.46 29.35
N VAL A 81 29.42 7.31 28.90
CA VAL A 81 29.96 7.88 27.66
C VAL A 81 29.18 7.30 26.48
N SER A 82 28.64 8.17 25.62
CA SER A 82 28.00 7.81 24.36
C SER A 82 28.99 7.05 23.47
N ALA A 83 28.75 5.73 23.31
CA ALA A 83 29.49 4.92 22.35
C ALA A 83 29.10 5.33 20.93
N ALA A 84 30.08 5.40 20.02
CA ALA A 84 29.88 5.67 18.60
C ALA A 84 28.76 4.77 18.03
N PRO A 85 27.91 5.25 17.10
CA PRO A 85 26.78 4.48 16.62
C PRO A 85 27.30 3.22 15.90
N GLY A 86 27.18 2.08 16.58
CA GLY A 86 27.34 0.77 15.95
C GLY A 86 26.33 0.61 14.82
N GLU A 87 26.65 -0.21 13.83
CA GLU A 87 25.71 -0.53 12.75
C GLU A 87 24.37 -0.99 13.34
N THR A 88 23.26 -0.43 12.86
CA THR A 88 21.92 -0.77 13.33
C THR A 88 21.05 -1.24 12.19
N VAL A 89 20.01 -1.98 12.54
CA VAL A 89 19.11 -2.62 11.61
C VAL A 89 17.67 -2.48 12.08
N LEU A 90 16.74 -2.38 11.12
CA LEU A 90 15.32 -2.27 11.43
C LEU A 90 14.68 -3.64 11.57
N TRP A 91 13.86 -3.80 12.61
CA TRP A 91 13.12 -5.00 12.92
C TRP A 91 11.67 -4.68 13.23
N ARG A 92 10.76 -5.52 12.74
CA ARG A 92 9.39 -5.56 13.24
C ARG A 92 9.29 -6.71 14.24
N MET A 93 8.75 -6.44 15.41
CA MET A 93 8.52 -7.44 16.45
C MET A 93 7.08 -7.38 16.91
N ARG A 94 6.42 -8.52 17.00
CA ARG A 94 5.10 -8.66 17.60
C ARG A 94 5.21 -9.62 18.79
N THR A 95 4.64 -9.28 19.92
CA THR A 95 4.61 -10.17 21.10
C THR A 95 3.32 -9.99 21.87
N THR A 96 2.79 -11.08 22.40
CA THR A 96 1.65 -11.05 23.31
C THR A 96 2.16 -10.83 24.74
N VAL A 97 1.51 -9.94 25.48
CA VAL A 97 1.75 -9.70 26.90
C VAL A 97 0.45 -9.77 27.68
N ARG A 98 0.56 -9.93 29.00
CA ARG A 98 -0.60 -9.82 29.90
C ARG A 98 -1.07 -8.38 29.95
N ASP A 99 -2.38 -8.18 29.85
CA ASP A 99 -3.03 -6.87 29.99
C ASP A 99 -3.15 -6.49 31.48
N VAL A 100 -2.00 -6.17 32.08
CA VAL A 100 -1.88 -5.69 33.45
C VAL A 100 -0.83 -4.57 33.52
N PRO A 101 -0.98 -3.61 34.45
CA PRO A 101 0.00 -2.54 34.62
C PRO A 101 1.42 -3.08 34.79
N GLY A 102 2.37 -2.50 34.06
CA GLY A 102 3.80 -2.84 34.14
C GLY A 102 4.29 -3.90 33.14
N SER A 103 3.42 -4.66 32.48
CA SER A 103 3.84 -5.66 31.47
C SER A 103 4.66 -5.03 30.34
N LEU A 104 4.13 -3.97 29.71
CA LEU A 104 4.83 -3.23 28.65
C LEU A 104 6.11 -2.55 29.19
N ALA A 105 6.08 -2.04 30.43
CA ALA A 105 7.25 -1.42 31.04
C ALA A 105 8.40 -2.43 31.23
N ALA A 106 8.09 -3.68 31.60
CA ALA A 106 9.07 -4.75 31.71
C ALA A 106 9.73 -5.06 30.35
N LEU A 107 8.94 -5.12 29.28
CA LEU A 107 9.45 -5.26 27.92
C LEU A 107 10.36 -4.10 27.52
N CYS A 108 9.90 -2.85 27.66
CA CYS A 108 10.70 -1.68 27.32
C CYS A 108 12.02 -1.63 28.09
N THR A 109 12.01 -2.07 29.36
CA THR A 109 13.23 -2.15 30.19
C THR A 109 14.21 -3.20 29.68
N VAL A 110 13.74 -4.34 29.18
CA VAL A 110 14.60 -5.32 28.51
C VAL A 110 15.17 -4.77 27.21
N LEU A 111 14.34 -4.20 26.34
CA LEU A 111 14.77 -3.66 25.05
C LEU A 111 15.84 -2.58 25.24
N ALA A 112 15.64 -1.66 26.19
CA ALA A 112 16.60 -0.63 26.53
C ALA A 112 17.95 -1.20 27.01
N ARG A 113 17.96 -2.28 27.80
CA ARG A 113 19.20 -2.94 28.25
C ARG A 113 20.04 -3.51 27.11
N HIS A 114 19.39 -3.90 26.01
CA HIS A 114 20.07 -4.35 24.79
C HIS A 114 20.40 -3.21 23.82
N GLY A 115 20.19 -1.95 24.21
CA GLY A 115 20.43 -0.78 23.36
C GLY A 115 19.49 -0.70 22.15
N ILE A 116 18.28 -1.27 22.28
CA ILE A 116 17.26 -1.25 21.23
C ILE A 116 16.41 -0.01 21.38
N ASP A 117 16.26 0.73 20.29
CA ASP A 117 15.40 1.91 20.21
C ASP A 117 14.02 1.53 19.63
N ILE A 118 12.96 2.06 20.23
CA ILE A 118 11.57 1.80 19.84
C ILE A 118 11.09 2.98 18.99
N LEU A 119 10.94 2.74 17.69
CA LEU A 119 10.55 3.76 16.72
C LEU A 119 9.04 3.96 16.70
N THR A 120 8.28 2.85 16.77
CA THR A 120 6.82 2.88 16.88
C THR A 120 6.33 1.72 17.75
N LEU A 121 5.18 1.92 18.38
CA LEU A 121 4.45 0.91 19.16
C LEU A 121 2.97 0.98 18.82
N GLN A 122 2.38 -0.17 18.50
CA GLN A 122 0.94 -0.35 18.37
C GLN A 122 0.49 -1.46 19.30
N THR A 123 -0.60 -1.23 20.00
CA THR A 123 -1.14 -2.15 20.99
C THR A 123 -2.51 -2.64 20.51
N HIS A 124 -2.68 -3.96 20.46
CA HIS A 124 -3.88 -4.63 19.96
C HIS A 124 -4.51 -5.46 21.09
N PRO A 125 -5.59 -4.96 21.72
CA PRO A 125 -6.27 -5.68 22.80
C PRO A 125 -6.84 -7.02 22.32
N LEU A 126 -6.66 -8.07 23.11
CA LEU A 126 -7.28 -9.38 22.92
C LEU A 126 -8.22 -9.71 24.09
N ALA A 127 -8.99 -10.79 23.96
CA ALA A 127 -9.80 -11.30 25.08
C ALA A 127 -8.92 -11.74 26.27
N GLN A 128 -7.70 -12.21 25.98
CA GLN A 128 -6.71 -12.63 26.97
C GLN A 128 -5.37 -11.98 26.66
N GLY A 129 -5.08 -10.87 27.33
CA GLY A 129 -3.84 -10.12 27.13
C GLY A 129 -3.91 -9.15 25.95
N THR A 130 -2.74 -8.80 25.43
CA THR A 130 -2.59 -7.74 24.44
C THR A 130 -1.42 -8.07 23.52
N VAL A 131 -1.60 -7.87 22.23
CA VAL A 131 -0.53 -8.01 21.24
C VAL A 131 0.09 -6.64 21.01
N ASP A 132 1.36 -6.50 21.38
CA ASP A 132 2.15 -5.30 21.11
C ASP A 132 3.01 -5.53 19.85
N GLU A 133 2.86 -4.63 18.89
CA GLU A 133 3.65 -4.57 17.66
C GLU A 133 4.60 -3.38 17.72
N PHE A 134 5.90 -3.67 17.59
CA PHE A 134 6.98 -2.72 17.67
C PHE A 134 7.72 -2.62 16.34
N LEU A 135 8.08 -1.40 15.96
CA LEU A 135 9.17 -1.16 15.03
C LEU A 135 10.41 -0.77 15.83
N LEU A 136 11.48 -1.53 15.66
CA LEU A 136 12.68 -1.46 16.48
C LEU A 136 13.89 -1.11 15.62
N ARG A 137 14.77 -0.26 16.16
CA ARG A 137 16.14 -0.12 15.69
C ARG A 137 17.04 -0.92 16.63
N VAL A 138 17.55 -2.03 16.12
CA VAL A 138 18.31 -3.02 16.88
C VAL A 138 19.80 -2.92 16.49
N PRO A 139 20.75 -3.03 17.44
CA PRO A 139 22.16 -3.16 17.11
C PRO A 139 22.41 -4.37 16.20
N ALA A 140 23.17 -4.21 15.11
CA ALA A 140 23.40 -5.26 14.11
C ALA A 140 24.11 -6.49 14.68
N SER A 141 24.87 -6.32 15.75
CA SER A 141 25.56 -7.40 16.47
C SER A 141 24.62 -8.25 17.34
N LEU A 142 23.39 -7.81 17.62
CA LEU A 142 22.46 -8.54 18.49
C LEU A 142 21.75 -9.66 17.70
N PRO A 143 21.92 -10.93 18.07
CA PRO A 143 21.28 -12.03 17.36
C PRO A 143 19.79 -12.16 17.72
N ALA A 144 18.95 -12.49 16.73
CA ALA A 144 17.50 -12.63 16.88
C ALA A 144 17.07 -13.51 18.07
N ARG A 145 17.77 -14.64 18.25
CA ARG A 145 17.53 -15.60 19.35
C ARG A 145 17.74 -15.03 20.76
N GLU A 146 18.56 -13.98 20.88
CA GLU A 146 18.80 -13.30 22.15
C GLU A 146 17.69 -12.30 22.43
N LEU A 147 17.28 -11.54 21.41
CA LEU A 147 16.09 -10.69 21.48
C LEU A 147 14.84 -11.49 21.87
N SER A 148 14.56 -12.61 21.19
CA SER A 148 13.39 -13.44 21.50
C SER A 148 13.42 -14.00 22.93
N ARG A 149 14.61 -14.42 23.43
CA ARG A 149 14.77 -14.88 24.81
C ARG A 149 14.53 -13.76 25.81
N ALA A 150 15.13 -12.60 25.59
CA ALA A 150 14.98 -11.45 26.47
C ALA A 150 13.51 -10.98 26.56
N VAL A 151 12.80 -10.98 25.43
CA VAL A 151 11.36 -10.67 25.37
C VAL A 151 10.53 -11.71 26.13
N ALA A 152 10.84 -13.00 25.97
CA ALA A 152 10.18 -14.07 26.72
C ALA A 152 10.40 -13.95 28.24
N ASP A 153 11.63 -13.63 28.67
CA ASP A 153 11.99 -13.43 30.07
C ASP A 153 11.27 -12.20 30.68
N ALA A 154 10.91 -11.20 29.87
CA ALA A 154 10.07 -10.07 30.27
C ALA A 154 8.56 -10.39 30.28
N GLY A 155 8.16 -11.63 29.99
CA GLY A 155 6.77 -12.07 29.99
C GLY A 155 6.06 -11.95 28.64
N GLY A 156 6.80 -11.73 27.56
CA GLY A 156 6.30 -11.86 26.20
C GLY A 156 6.05 -13.33 25.82
N SER A 157 4.99 -13.58 25.07
CA SER A 157 4.69 -14.88 24.48
C SER A 157 4.30 -14.74 23.01
N SER A 158 4.35 -15.85 22.26
CA SER A 158 4.05 -15.86 20.82
C SER A 158 4.82 -14.78 20.04
N THR A 159 6.09 -14.56 20.43
CA THR A 159 6.92 -13.51 19.86
C THR A 159 7.31 -13.86 18.44
N TRP A 160 7.02 -12.95 17.52
CA TRP A 160 7.39 -13.03 16.12
C TRP A 160 8.26 -11.83 15.76
N THR A 161 9.29 -12.06 14.96
CA THR A 161 10.26 -11.04 14.56
C THR A 161 10.62 -11.18 13.10
N GLU A 162 10.72 -10.06 12.39
CA GLU A 162 11.24 -10.04 11.03
C GLU A 162 12.05 -8.76 10.76
N ARG A 163 12.72 -8.74 9.61
CA ARG A 163 13.41 -7.56 9.10
C ARG A 163 12.38 -6.55 8.58
N ALA A 164 12.58 -5.29 8.97
CA ALA A 164 11.81 -4.16 8.48
C ALA A 164 12.67 -3.29 7.55
N ASP A 165 12.03 -2.44 6.76
CA ASP A 165 12.70 -1.50 5.87
C ASP A 165 12.26 -0.04 6.11
N ALA A 166 12.77 0.90 5.30
CA ALA A 166 12.52 2.32 5.48
C ALA A 166 11.04 2.72 5.30
N HIS A 167 10.24 1.96 4.56
CA HIS A 167 8.81 2.21 4.35
C HIS A 167 7.99 1.93 5.61
N ASP A 168 8.47 1.04 6.50
CA ASP A 168 7.81 0.74 7.77
C ASP A 168 7.86 1.92 8.76
N LEU A 169 8.75 2.89 8.53
CA LEU A 169 8.87 4.11 9.34
C LEU A 169 7.67 5.06 9.18
N VAL A 170 6.87 4.89 8.13
CA VAL A 170 5.65 5.68 7.94
C VAL A 170 4.64 5.31 9.02
N ASP A 171 4.12 6.32 9.71
CA ASP A 171 3.13 6.11 10.76
C ASP A 171 1.85 5.45 10.21
N ALA A 172 1.19 4.66 11.05
CA ALA A 172 0.05 3.87 10.61
C ALA A 172 -1.14 4.71 10.10
N PRO A 173 -1.54 5.84 10.73
CA PRO A 173 -2.55 6.73 10.18
C PRO A 173 -2.23 7.20 8.76
N THR A 174 -1.03 7.73 8.52
CA THR A 174 -0.60 8.18 7.19
C THR A 174 -0.62 7.04 6.18
N ARG A 175 -0.13 5.85 6.56
CA ARG A 175 -0.17 4.65 5.71
C ARG A 175 -1.60 4.26 5.34
N VAL A 176 -2.51 4.21 6.30
CA VAL A 176 -3.93 3.86 6.07
C VAL A 176 -4.62 4.87 5.16
N LEU A 177 -4.38 6.17 5.32
CA LEU A 177 -4.91 7.19 4.42
C LEU A 177 -4.35 7.05 2.99
N GLY A 178 -3.07 6.71 2.85
CA GLY A 178 -2.47 6.41 1.54
C GLY A 178 -3.13 5.21 0.86
N LEU A 179 -3.34 4.11 1.59
CA LEU A 179 -4.04 2.91 1.11
C LEU A 179 -5.49 3.18 0.72
N ALA A 180 -6.21 3.95 1.54
CA ALA A 180 -7.57 4.39 1.24
C ALA A 180 -7.63 5.23 -0.04
N THR A 181 -6.67 6.15 -0.22
CA THR A 181 -6.59 7.00 -1.42
C THR A 181 -6.32 6.17 -2.68
N ARG A 182 -5.36 5.24 -2.64
CA ARG A 182 -5.05 4.34 -3.76
C ARG A 182 -6.26 3.49 -4.13
N THR A 183 -6.85 2.85 -3.13
CA THR A 183 -8.11 2.12 -3.28
C THR A 183 -9.15 3.03 -3.94
N ALA A 184 -9.34 4.26 -3.45
CA ALA A 184 -10.33 5.18 -4.00
C ALA A 184 -10.11 5.64 -5.46
N LEU A 185 -8.93 5.41 -6.04
CA LEU A 185 -8.64 5.76 -7.44
C LEU A 185 -8.80 4.57 -8.40
N ASP A 186 -8.51 3.35 -7.95
CA ASP A 186 -8.60 2.13 -8.77
C ASP A 186 -9.15 0.96 -7.93
N ALA A 187 -10.26 0.36 -8.37
CA ALA A 187 -10.84 -0.80 -7.68
C ALA A 187 -9.89 -2.02 -7.66
N ALA A 188 -8.90 -2.07 -8.56
CA ALA A 188 -7.91 -3.14 -8.60
C ALA A 188 -6.88 -3.08 -7.47
N GLU A 189 -6.85 -1.97 -6.71
CA GLU A 189 -5.93 -1.77 -5.59
C GLU A 189 -6.39 -2.49 -4.31
N LEU A 190 -7.66 -2.90 -4.18
CA LEU A 190 -8.16 -3.47 -2.92
C LEU A 190 -7.32 -4.68 -2.42
N PRO A 191 -7.02 -5.71 -3.25
CA PRO A 191 -6.20 -6.83 -2.80
C PRO A 191 -4.80 -6.38 -2.36
N LEU A 192 -4.16 -5.50 -3.13
CA LEU A 192 -2.84 -4.97 -2.80
C LEU A 192 -2.86 -4.15 -1.50
N ALA A 193 -3.89 -3.35 -1.31
CA ALA A 193 -4.07 -2.53 -0.12
C ALA A 193 -4.34 -3.39 1.13
N LEU A 194 -5.10 -4.49 1.00
CA LEU A 194 -5.29 -5.45 2.09
C LEU A 194 -3.97 -6.14 2.47
N ARG A 195 -3.17 -6.56 1.49
CA ARG A 195 -1.83 -7.13 1.72
C ARG A 195 -0.93 -6.11 2.44
N GLN A 196 -0.87 -4.87 1.96
CA GLN A 196 -0.07 -3.82 2.60
C GLN A 196 -0.58 -3.46 4.01
N LEU A 197 -1.88 -3.54 4.26
CA LEU A 197 -2.49 -3.27 5.57
C LEU A 197 -2.20 -4.37 6.59
N LEU A 198 -2.18 -5.63 6.16
CA LEU A 198 -2.11 -6.82 7.02
C LEU A 198 -0.70 -7.46 7.05
N GLY A 199 0.22 -6.99 6.22
CA GLY A 199 1.55 -7.54 6.06
C GLY A 199 1.57 -8.78 5.18
N ARG A 200 2.49 -9.70 5.45
CA ARG A 200 2.62 -10.96 4.68
C ARG A 200 1.39 -11.84 4.89
N CYS A 201 0.53 -11.90 3.89
CA CYS A 201 -0.65 -12.75 3.84
C CYS A 201 -0.98 -13.12 2.40
N THR A 202 -1.71 -14.23 2.25
CA THR A 202 -2.28 -14.66 0.97
C THR A 202 -3.72 -14.19 0.89
N ILE A 203 -4.12 -13.67 -0.27
CA ILE A 203 -5.48 -13.20 -0.54
C ILE A 203 -6.09 -14.06 -1.63
N HIS A 204 -7.21 -14.69 -1.32
CA HIS A 204 -7.99 -15.48 -2.26
C HIS A 204 -9.34 -14.79 -2.49
N SER A 205 -9.65 -14.49 -3.75
CA SER A 205 -10.93 -13.91 -4.15
C SER A 205 -11.78 -14.98 -4.83
N LEU A 206 -12.88 -15.38 -4.18
CA LEU A 206 -13.85 -16.31 -4.73
C LEU A 206 -15.05 -15.53 -5.28
N PRO A 207 -15.34 -15.58 -6.59
CA PRO A 207 -16.47 -14.87 -7.16
C PRO A 207 -17.82 -15.48 -6.74
N ALA A 208 -18.89 -14.67 -6.78
CA ALA A 208 -20.26 -15.11 -6.50
C ALA A 208 -20.76 -16.21 -7.47
N VAL A 209 -20.24 -16.17 -8.69
CA VAL A 209 -20.60 -17.03 -9.80
C VAL A 209 -19.33 -17.63 -10.37
N SER A 210 -19.34 -18.94 -10.61
CA SER A 210 -18.25 -19.65 -11.26
C SER A 210 -18.07 -19.18 -12.71
N VAL A 211 -16.94 -19.55 -13.31
CA VAL A 211 -16.68 -19.41 -14.75
C VAL A 211 -17.77 -20.08 -15.62
N THR A 212 -18.50 -21.05 -15.07
CA THR A 212 -19.61 -21.75 -15.75
C THR A 212 -20.99 -21.10 -15.52
N GLY A 213 -21.06 -19.94 -14.86
CA GLY A 213 -22.31 -19.24 -14.60
C GLY A 213 -23.11 -19.79 -13.42
N ARG A 214 -22.55 -20.73 -12.64
CA ARG A 214 -23.23 -21.31 -11.47
C ARG A 214 -22.89 -20.52 -10.21
N ALA A 215 -23.86 -20.28 -9.34
CA ALA A 215 -23.58 -19.72 -8.03
C ALA A 215 -22.57 -20.60 -7.29
N THR A 216 -21.52 -19.99 -6.75
CA THR A 216 -20.51 -20.72 -5.97
C THR A 216 -21.04 -21.15 -4.61
N GLY A 217 -22.12 -20.54 -4.12
CA GLY A 217 -22.78 -20.88 -2.86
C GLY A 217 -22.03 -20.40 -1.61
N GLU A 218 -20.78 -19.96 -1.76
CA GLU A 218 -19.99 -19.38 -0.70
C GLU A 218 -20.23 -17.87 -0.60
N THR A 219 -20.85 -17.44 0.50
CA THR A 219 -20.98 -16.03 0.84
C THR A 219 -20.52 -15.82 2.27
N ALA A 220 -19.71 -14.79 2.50
CA ALA A 220 -19.37 -14.38 3.84
C ALA A 220 -20.56 -13.62 4.46
N PRO A 221 -20.80 -13.79 5.77
CA PRO A 221 -21.73 -12.94 6.50
C PRO A 221 -21.33 -11.47 6.37
N VAL A 222 -22.29 -10.56 6.52
CA VAL A 222 -22.06 -9.10 6.38
C VAL A 222 -20.97 -8.61 7.33
N GLU A 223 -20.93 -9.18 8.54
CA GLU A 223 -19.96 -8.81 9.58
C GLU A 223 -18.55 -9.34 9.29
N GLY A 224 -18.42 -10.29 8.35
CA GLY A 224 -17.24 -11.11 8.09
C GLY A 224 -17.03 -12.21 9.15
N VAL A 225 -16.00 -13.02 8.96
CA VAL A 225 -15.58 -14.09 9.88
C VAL A 225 -14.10 -13.94 10.20
N LEU A 226 -13.72 -14.16 11.45
CA LEU A 226 -12.33 -14.18 11.91
C LEU A 226 -12.08 -15.48 12.68
N GLU A 227 -11.18 -16.31 12.15
CA GLU A 227 -10.79 -17.62 12.68
C GLU A 227 -9.25 -17.65 12.77
N GLU A 228 -8.70 -17.12 13.87
CA GLU A 228 -7.25 -17.04 14.13
C GLU A 228 -6.43 -16.56 12.92
N THR A 229 -5.89 -17.48 12.12
CA THR A 229 -5.02 -17.24 10.96
C THR A 229 -5.78 -16.95 9.66
N VAL A 230 -7.11 -17.03 9.67
CA VAL A 230 -7.96 -16.82 8.50
C VAL A 230 -9.01 -15.76 8.80
N MET A 231 -9.21 -14.82 7.88
CA MET A 231 -10.38 -13.94 7.89
C MET A 231 -11.13 -14.00 6.55
N ARG A 232 -12.45 -13.95 6.62
CA ARG A 232 -13.34 -13.96 5.45
C ARG A 232 -14.16 -12.68 5.44
N LEU A 233 -14.08 -11.94 4.35
CA LEU A 233 -14.76 -10.67 4.12
C LEU A 233 -15.68 -10.82 2.92
N ARG A 234 -16.81 -10.11 2.92
CA ARG A 234 -17.71 -10.06 1.76
C ARG A 234 -17.06 -9.21 0.67
N ASP A 235 -16.89 -9.77 -0.52
CA ASP A 235 -16.46 -9.00 -1.68
C ASP A 235 -17.61 -8.06 -2.11
N PRO A 236 -17.35 -6.76 -2.34
CA PRO A 236 -18.35 -5.83 -2.87
C PRO A 236 -18.96 -6.27 -4.21
N SER A 237 -18.29 -7.13 -4.97
CA SER A 237 -18.79 -7.73 -6.21
C SER A 237 -19.63 -9.01 -5.98
N GLY A 238 -19.98 -9.34 -4.72
CA GLY A 238 -20.89 -10.41 -4.34
C GLY A 238 -20.22 -11.74 -3.93
N GLY A 239 -18.90 -11.84 -4.04
CA GLY A 239 -18.11 -13.01 -3.67
C GLY A 239 -17.57 -12.98 -2.23
N VAL A 240 -16.48 -13.71 -2.00
CA VAL A 240 -15.77 -13.78 -0.73
C VAL A 240 -14.29 -13.48 -0.94
N ILE A 241 -13.75 -12.60 -0.10
CA ILE A 241 -12.30 -12.39 0.03
C ILE A 241 -11.86 -13.15 1.27
N THR A 242 -10.99 -14.15 1.09
CA THR A 242 -10.35 -14.88 2.17
C THR A 242 -8.91 -14.40 2.29
N VAL A 243 -8.51 -13.99 3.48
CA VAL A 243 -7.13 -13.61 3.79
C VAL A 243 -6.58 -14.63 4.78
N GLU A 244 -5.45 -15.22 4.45
CA GLU A 244 -4.80 -16.25 5.24
C GLU A 244 -3.35 -15.89 5.56
N ARG A 245 -2.91 -16.21 6.78
CA ARG A 245 -1.51 -16.07 7.19
C ARG A 245 -1.08 -17.29 8.04
N PRO A 246 -0.13 -18.11 7.58
CA PRO A 246 0.08 -19.47 8.11
C PRO A 246 0.55 -19.55 9.58
N TYR A 247 1.23 -18.53 10.11
CA TYR A 247 1.93 -18.66 11.40
C TYR A 247 1.60 -17.57 12.42
N LEU A 248 0.73 -16.62 12.08
CA LEU A 248 0.44 -15.48 12.94
C LEU A 248 -1.06 -15.15 12.93
N PRO A 249 -1.79 -15.40 14.03
CA PRO A 249 -3.19 -15.07 14.13
C PRO A 249 -3.45 -13.58 13.89
N PHE A 250 -4.56 -13.27 13.25
CA PHE A 250 -5.08 -11.92 13.10
C PHE A 250 -5.75 -11.46 14.40
N THR A 251 -5.50 -10.20 14.74
CA THR A 251 -6.16 -9.52 15.86
C THR A 251 -7.54 -8.99 15.44
N PRO A 252 -8.47 -8.80 16.38
CA PRO A 252 -9.74 -8.12 16.11
C PRO A 252 -9.56 -6.72 15.49
N THR A 253 -8.49 -6.02 15.86
CA THR A 253 -8.14 -4.71 15.27
C THR A 253 -7.74 -4.82 13.80
N GLU A 254 -6.92 -5.81 13.43
CA GLU A 254 -6.57 -6.08 12.03
C GLU A 254 -7.82 -6.39 11.20
N PHE A 255 -8.69 -7.27 11.71
CA PHE A 255 -9.96 -7.60 11.06
C PHE A 255 -10.87 -6.37 10.88
N ALA A 256 -11.00 -5.53 11.92
CA ALA A 256 -11.79 -4.30 11.84
C ALA A 256 -11.25 -3.32 10.79
N ARG A 257 -9.92 -3.15 10.69
CA ARG A 257 -9.28 -2.30 9.67
C ARG A 257 -9.51 -2.85 8.26
N ALA A 258 -9.33 -4.16 8.06
CA ALA A 258 -9.57 -4.81 6.77
C ALA A 258 -11.02 -4.67 6.32
N ARG A 259 -11.97 -4.93 7.23
CA ARG A 259 -13.41 -4.74 6.97
C ARG A 259 -13.75 -3.30 6.61
N ALA A 260 -13.19 -2.32 7.32
CA ALA A 260 -13.42 -0.90 7.02
C ALA A 260 -12.90 -0.51 5.62
N LEU A 261 -11.75 -1.05 5.20
CA LEU A 261 -11.21 -0.83 3.85
C LEU A 261 -12.10 -1.47 2.77
N VAL A 262 -12.60 -2.68 3.00
CA VAL A 262 -13.55 -3.35 2.09
C VAL A 262 -14.88 -2.60 2.03
N GLU A 263 -15.39 -2.10 3.16
CA GLU A 263 -16.60 -1.28 3.20
C GLU A 263 -16.41 0.03 2.42
N LEU A 264 -15.27 0.69 2.57
CA LEU A 264 -14.93 1.87 1.79
C LEU A 264 -14.95 1.57 0.29
N ASP A 265 -14.31 0.48 -0.14
CA ASP A 265 -14.31 0.05 -1.55
C ASP A 265 -15.74 -0.20 -2.06
N ALA A 266 -16.58 -0.85 -1.25
CA ALA A 266 -17.98 -1.10 -1.58
C ALA A 266 -18.80 0.18 -1.77
N ARG A 267 -18.58 1.18 -0.90
CA ARG A 267 -19.26 2.47 -0.97
C ARG A 267 -18.87 3.28 -2.19
N LEU A 268 -17.62 3.18 -2.61
CA LEU A 268 -17.10 3.88 -3.78
C LEU A 268 -17.51 3.23 -5.10
N GLY A 269 -17.76 1.91 -5.10
CA GLY A 269 -18.21 1.17 -6.28
C GLY A 269 -17.14 1.01 -7.37
N PRO A 270 -17.52 0.48 -8.55
CA PRO A 270 -16.60 0.25 -9.66
C PRO A 270 -15.95 1.56 -10.14
N ARG A 271 -14.63 1.56 -10.27
CA ARG A 271 -13.85 2.73 -10.69
C ARG A 271 -12.56 2.30 -11.38
N LEU A 272 -12.23 3.02 -12.43
CA LEU A 272 -11.02 2.84 -13.23
C LEU A 272 -10.35 4.19 -13.46
N PRO A 273 -9.00 4.26 -13.44
CA PRO A 273 -8.27 5.42 -13.91
C PRO A 273 -8.57 5.72 -15.39
N ARG A 274 -8.94 6.97 -15.71
CA ARG A 274 -9.34 7.41 -17.07
C ARG A 274 -8.14 7.77 -17.98
N GLY A 275 -7.04 7.03 -17.87
CA GLY A 275 -5.86 7.28 -18.69
C GLY A 275 -5.99 6.64 -20.08
N GLU A 276 -5.91 7.47 -21.12
CA GLU A 276 -5.78 7.02 -22.51
C GLU A 276 -4.47 7.55 -23.10
N GLN A 277 -3.76 6.71 -23.85
CA GLN A 277 -2.55 7.12 -24.56
C GLN A 277 -2.63 6.70 -26.02
N VAL A 278 -2.53 7.70 -26.90
CA VAL A 278 -2.50 7.50 -28.35
C VAL A 278 -1.06 7.27 -28.79
N LEU A 279 -0.84 6.22 -29.58
CA LEU A 279 0.46 5.83 -30.12
C LEU A 279 0.34 5.69 -31.64
N ARG A 280 1.36 6.18 -32.34
CA ARG A 280 1.53 5.90 -33.77
C ARG A 280 2.43 4.70 -33.92
N LEU A 281 1.91 3.65 -34.55
CA LEU A 281 2.70 2.49 -34.92
C LEU A 281 3.68 2.85 -36.06
N PRO A 282 4.79 2.10 -36.21
CA PRO A 282 5.75 2.33 -37.30
C PRO A 282 5.13 2.31 -38.70
N GLU A 283 4.04 1.56 -38.87
CA GLU A 283 3.29 1.42 -40.12
C GLU A 283 2.29 2.57 -40.38
N GLY A 284 2.20 3.55 -39.47
CA GLY A 284 1.37 4.76 -39.61
C GLY A 284 -0.01 4.69 -38.94
N ASP A 285 -0.45 3.51 -38.52
CA ASP A 285 -1.72 3.31 -37.81
C ASP A 285 -1.68 3.96 -36.41
N GLU A 286 -2.76 4.66 -36.04
CA GLU A 286 -2.98 5.17 -34.69
C GLU A 286 -3.72 4.14 -33.83
N ILE A 287 -3.18 3.85 -32.65
CA ILE A 287 -3.80 3.02 -31.63
C ILE A 287 -3.93 3.79 -30.32
N THR A 288 -4.94 3.45 -29.53
CA THR A 288 -5.16 3.97 -28.19
C THR A 288 -5.02 2.85 -27.18
N VAL A 289 -4.15 3.04 -26.18
CA VAL A 289 -4.02 2.13 -25.03
C VAL A 289 -4.73 2.73 -23.83
N ARG A 290 -5.62 1.97 -23.20
CA ARG A 290 -6.38 2.40 -22.01
C ARG A 290 -6.63 1.25 -21.04
N ARG A 291 -7.04 1.58 -19.81
CA ARG A 291 -7.56 0.60 -18.84
C ARG A 291 -8.85 -0.02 -19.37
N ALA A 292 -9.07 -1.29 -19.03
CA ALA A 292 -10.28 -2.03 -19.37
C ALA A 292 -10.85 -2.76 -18.15
N ASP A 293 -12.18 -2.92 -18.12
CA ASP A 293 -12.91 -3.69 -17.09
C ASP A 293 -14.04 -4.52 -17.71
N ARG A 294 -14.95 -5.00 -16.86
CA ARG A 294 -16.11 -5.81 -17.24
C ARG A 294 -17.05 -5.14 -18.24
N ALA A 295 -17.04 -3.81 -18.37
CA ALA A 295 -17.82 -3.13 -19.41
C ALA A 295 -17.28 -3.43 -20.82
N ASP A 296 -16.01 -3.82 -20.94
CA ASP A 296 -15.36 -4.19 -22.20
C ASP A 296 -15.58 -5.66 -22.60
N LEU A 297 -16.37 -6.42 -21.84
CA LEU A 297 -16.56 -7.86 -22.06
C LEU A 297 -17.06 -8.18 -23.47
N GLU A 298 -18.06 -7.46 -23.97
CA GLU A 298 -18.60 -7.68 -25.31
C GLU A 298 -17.54 -7.41 -26.40
N ALA A 299 -16.77 -6.33 -26.27
CA ALA A 299 -15.69 -5.99 -27.20
C ALA A 299 -14.56 -7.03 -27.17
N ALA A 300 -14.23 -7.54 -25.98
CA ALA A 300 -13.24 -8.59 -25.78
C ALA A 300 -13.66 -9.92 -26.42
N VAL A 301 -14.92 -10.33 -26.25
CA VAL A 301 -15.50 -11.51 -26.93
C VAL A 301 -15.48 -11.31 -28.44
N GLY A 302 -15.81 -10.12 -28.93
CA GLY A 302 -15.71 -9.78 -30.34
C GLY A 302 -14.28 -9.91 -30.89
N MET A 303 -13.26 -9.51 -30.11
CA MET A 303 -11.85 -9.70 -30.48
C MET A 303 -11.46 -11.18 -30.48
N HIS A 304 -11.86 -11.95 -29.48
CA HIS A 304 -11.63 -13.40 -29.44
C HIS A 304 -12.15 -14.11 -30.69
N GLY A 305 -13.37 -13.78 -31.13
CA GLY A 305 -13.99 -14.37 -32.31
C GLY A 305 -13.25 -14.09 -33.62
N ARG A 306 -12.35 -13.09 -33.65
CA ARG A 306 -11.49 -12.77 -34.81
C ARG A 306 -10.10 -13.37 -34.70
N CYS A 307 -9.69 -13.83 -33.52
CA CYS A 307 -8.40 -14.46 -33.32
C CYS A 307 -8.40 -15.87 -33.89
N SER A 308 -7.27 -16.29 -34.47
CA SER A 308 -7.12 -17.68 -34.89
C SER A 308 -7.07 -18.63 -33.69
N GLU A 309 -7.43 -19.90 -33.90
CA GLU A 309 -7.32 -20.94 -32.86
C GLU A 309 -5.86 -21.07 -32.37
N GLN A 310 -4.87 -20.87 -33.25
CA GLN A 310 -3.46 -20.88 -32.87
C GLN A 310 -3.13 -19.74 -31.90
N THR A 311 -3.58 -18.51 -32.20
CA THR A 311 -3.39 -17.35 -31.33
C THR A 311 -4.04 -17.57 -29.96
N LEU A 312 -5.25 -18.14 -29.91
CA LEU A 312 -5.92 -18.47 -28.65
C LEU A 312 -5.21 -19.59 -27.88
N ARG A 313 -4.70 -20.65 -28.54
CA ARG A 313 -3.93 -21.73 -27.89
C ARG A 313 -2.63 -21.25 -27.25
N LEU A 314 -2.00 -20.21 -27.81
CA LEU A 314 -0.79 -19.62 -27.22
C LEU A 314 -1.08 -18.78 -25.97
N ARG A 315 -2.31 -18.27 -25.85
CA ARG A 315 -2.78 -17.45 -24.72
C ARG A 315 -3.43 -18.28 -23.61
N TYR A 316 -4.14 -19.34 -23.97
CA TYR A 316 -4.92 -20.17 -23.05
C TYR A 316 -4.37 -21.59 -23.03
N HIS A 317 -3.86 -22.00 -21.87
CA HIS A 317 -3.30 -23.35 -21.66
C HIS A 317 -4.39 -24.42 -21.42
N GLY A 318 -5.66 -24.02 -21.46
CA GLY A 318 -6.83 -24.91 -21.40
C GLY A 318 -7.59 -24.98 -22.74
N PRO A 319 -8.78 -25.61 -22.76
CA PRO A 319 -9.59 -25.71 -23.97
C PRO A 319 -10.00 -24.32 -24.53
N VAL A 320 -9.61 -24.01 -25.77
CA VAL A 320 -9.89 -22.72 -26.42
C VAL A 320 -11.39 -22.38 -26.45
N ARG A 321 -12.27 -23.39 -26.57
CA ARG A 321 -13.73 -23.22 -26.54
C ARG A 321 -14.26 -22.57 -25.24
N ASP A 322 -13.47 -22.58 -24.17
CA ASP A 322 -13.82 -21.97 -22.89
C ASP A 322 -13.15 -20.58 -22.70
N ALA A 323 -12.36 -20.08 -23.66
CA ALA A 323 -11.61 -18.83 -23.56
C ALA A 323 -12.49 -17.62 -23.18
N ASP A 324 -13.66 -17.50 -23.82
CA ASP A 324 -14.60 -16.40 -23.56
C ASP A 324 -15.14 -16.41 -22.13
N ARG A 325 -15.26 -17.60 -21.51
CA ARG A 325 -15.74 -17.74 -20.14
C ARG A 325 -14.76 -17.15 -19.13
N TYR A 326 -13.47 -17.12 -19.46
CA TYR A 326 -12.45 -16.52 -18.60
C TYR A 326 -12.41 -14.99 -18.68
N LEU A 327 -13.00 -14.37 -19.70
CA LEU A 327 -12.91 -12.91 -19.88
C LEU A 327 -13.54 -12.13 -18.73
N ASP A 328 -14.66 -12.57 -18.16
CA ASP A 328 -15.26 -11.88 -17.00
C ASP A 328 -14.31 -11.86 -15.79
N HIS A 329 -13.58 -12.96 -15.59
CA HIS A 329 -12.57 -13.07 -14.54
C HIS A 329 -11.36 -12.17 -14.86
N LEU A 330 -10.83 -12.24 -16.07
CA LEU A 330 -9.67 -11.44 -16.50
C LEU A 330 -9.94 -9.93 -16.55
N LEU A 331 -11.20 -9.52 -16.76
CA LEU A 331 -11.64 -8.13 -16.77
C LEU A 331 -12.08 -7.64 -15.39
N SER A 332 -12.19 -8.52 -14.40
CA SER A 332 -12.51 -8.13 -13.04
C SER A 332 -11.30 -7.47 -12.37
N PRO A 333 -11.44 -6.27 -11.79
CA PRO A 333 -10.34 -5.60 -11.10
C PRO A 333 -9.85 -6.37 -9.87
N ARG A 334 -10.62 -7.35 -9.36
CA ARG A 334 -10.23 -8.17 -8.20
C ARG A 334 -9.02 -9.06 -8.45
N PHE A 335 -8.80 -9.42 -9.70
CA PHE A 335 -7.75 -10.37 -10.07
C PHE A 335 -6.56 -9.68 -10.73
N GLY A 336 -6.63 -8.37 -10.95
CA GLY A 336 -5.56 -7.69 -11.66
C GLY A 336 -5.94 -6.39 -12.33
N ARG A 337 -5.09 -6.01 -13.27
CA ARG A 337 -5.17 -4.83 -14.10
C ARG A 337 -5.20 -5.25 -15.57
N THR A 338 -6.22 -4.81 -16.31
CA THR A 338 -6.29 -5.03 -17.76
C THR A 338 -6.04 -3.73 -18.53
N LEU A 339 -5.31 -3.86 -19.63
CA LEU A 339 -5.12 -2.86 -20.67
C LEU A 339 -5.75 -3.35 -21.97
N ALA A 340 -6.46 -2.47 -22.65
CA ALA A 340 -6.99 -2.70 -23.99
C ALA A 340 -6.30 -1.78 -24.99
N VAL A 341 -6.12 -2.30 -26.20
CA VAL A 341 -5.66 -1.52 -27.36
C VAL A 341 -6.81 -1.41 -28.33
N GLN A 342 -7.11 -0.18 -28.74
CA GLN A 342 -8.14 0.13 -29.70
C GLN A 342 -7.55 0.82 -30.93
N THR A 343 -8.13 0.60 -32.09
CA THR A 343 -7.86 1.40 -33.29
C THR A 343 -8.47 2.79 -33.17
N ALA A 344 -8.12 3.71 -34.08
CA ALA A 344 -8.79 5.00 -34.22
C ALA A 344 -10.32 4.92 -34.39
N SER A 345 -10.85 3.78 -34.88
CA SER A 345 -12.29 3.54 -34.99
C SER A 345 -12.94 3.01 -33.71
N GLY A 346 -12.19 2.92 -32.60
CA GLY A 346 -12.64 2.34 -31.32
C GLY A 346 -12.68 0.81 -31.30
N ARG A 347 -12.19 0.11 -32.34
CA ARG A 347 -12.20 -1.36 -32.40
C ARG A 347 -11.10 -1.92 -31.52
N LEU A 348 -11.45 -2.79 -30.57
CA LEU A 348 -10.50 -3.47 -29.69
C LEU A 348 -9.71 -4.54 -30.47
N VAL A 349 -8.37 -4.48 -30.42
CA VAL A 349 -7.45 -5.32 -31.23
C VAL A 349 -6.38 -6.03 -30.41
N ALA A 350 -6.18 -5.64 -29.16
CA ALA A 350 -5.34 -6.39 -28.22
C ALA A 350 -5.80 -6.20 -26.77
N LEU A 351 -5.47 -7.19 -25.94
CA LEU A 351 -5.63 -7.18 -24.48
C LEU A 351 -4.30 -7.57 -23.83
N GLY A 352 -4.02 -6.90 -22.72
CA GLY A 352 -2.93 -7.26 -21.82
C GLY A 352 -3.45 -7.31 -20.39
N HIS A 353 -3.11 -8.36 -19.66
CA HIS A 353 -3.54 -8.58 -18.29
C HIS A 353 -2.32 -8.68 -17.39
N LEU A 354 -2.36 -7.97 -16.27
CA LEU A 354 -1.46 -8.10 -15.14
C LEU A 354 -2.28 -8.69 -13.99
N LEU A 355 -2.02 -9.93 -13.59
CA LEU A 355 -2.84 -10.68 -12.65
C LEU A 355 -2.14 -10.85 -11.31
N TRP A 356 -2.90 -10.73 -10.23
CA TRP A 356 -2.43 -10.97 -8.87
C TRP A 356 -2.40 -12.47 -8.60
N ASP A 357 -1.21 -13.04 -8.36
CA ASP A 357 -1.04 -14.45 -7.97
C ASP A 357 -0.24 -14.57 -6.68
N GLY A 358 -0.94 -14.50 -5.54
CA GLY A 358 -0.32 -14.52 -4.22
C GLY A 358 0.69 -13.38 -4.02
N ASP A 359 1.96 -13.75 -3.93
CA ASP A 359 3.10 -12.83 -3.77
C ASP A 359 3.73 -12.43 -5.11
N GLU A 360 3.34 -13.10 -6.19
CA GLU A 360 3.84 -12.89 -7.54
C GLU A 360 2.80 -12.20 -8.42
N THR A 361 3.19 -11.89 -9.65
CA THR A 361 2.32 -11.19 -10.60
C THR A 361 2.50 -11.77 -11.99
N GLU A 362 1.42 -12.30 -12.55
CA GLU A 362 1.43 -12.89 -13.89
C GLU A 362 1.12 -11.83 -14.94
N VAL A 363 1.77 -11.90 -16.10
CA VAL A 363 1.42 -11.13 -17.29
C VAL A 363 1.00 -12.03 -18.44
N ALA A 364 -0.12 -11.67 -19.07
CA ALA A 364 -0.64 -12.39 -20.23
C ALA A 364 -1.12 -11.42 -21.31
N LEU A 365 -0.80 -11.73 -22.57
CA LEU A 365 -1.05 -10.85 -23.71
C LEU A 365 -1.82 -11.60 -24.80
N LEU A 366 -2.75 -10.91 -25.44
CA LEU A 366 -3.46 -11.38 -26.62
C LEU A 366 -3.53 -10.25 -27.65
N VAL A 367 -3.05 -10.51 -28.86
CA VAL A 367 -3.07 -9.55 -29.98
C VAL A 367 -3.72 -10.24 -31.17
N GLU A 368 -4.75 -9.61 -31.76
CA GLU A 368 -5.43 -10.09 -32.96
C GLU A 368 -4.41 -10.33 -34.10
N ASP A 369 -4.57 -11.42 -34.84
CA ASP A 369 -3.59 -11.92 -35.81
C ASP A 369 -3.11 -10.84 -36.82
N GLU A 370 -4.02 -10.02 -37.34
CA GLU A 370 -3.72 -8.94 -38.30
C GLU A 370 -2.87 -7.80 -37.71
N TRP A 371 -2.84 -7.68 -36.39
CA TRP A 371 -2.16 -6.63 -35.62
C TRP A 371 -0.85 -7.11 -34.98
N GLN A 372 -0.54 -8.40 -35.10
CA GLN A 372 0.70 -8.97 -34.58
C GLN A 372 1.92 -8.46 -35.35
N ARG A 373 3.10 -8.54 -34.71
CA ARG A 373 4.41 -8.09 -35.23
C ARG A 373 4.52 -6.58 -35.53
N ARG A 374 3.58 -5.77 -35.02
CA ARG A 374 3.60 -4.29 -35.10
C ARG A 374 4.09 -3.59 -33.83
N GLY A 375 4.64 -4.34 -32.87
CA GLY A 375 5.13 -3.81 -31.58
C GLY A 375 4.10 -3.70 -30.46
N ILE A 376 2.81 -3.94 -30.73
CA ILE A 376 1.71 -3.82 -29.76
C ILE A 376 1.93 -4.67 -28.49
N GLY A 377 2.36 -5.92 -28.65
CA GLY A 377 2.60 -6.81 -27.51
C GLY A 377 3.69 -6.30 -26.57
N SER A 378 4.80 -5.78 -27.12
CA SER A 378 5.89 -5.21 -26.33
C SER A 378 5.46 -3.91 -25.63
N GLU A 379 4.68 -3.07 -26.29
CA GLU A 379 4.14 -1.85 -25.72
C GLU A 379 3.18 -2.15 -24.55
N LEU A 380 2.27 -3.10 -24.73
CA LEU A 380 1.39 -3.56 -23.64
C LEU A 380 2.21 -4.10 -22.47
N LEU A 381 3.20 -4.96 -22.74
CA LEU A 381 4.04 -5.55 -21.71
C LEU A 381 4.79 -4.49 -20.89
N ALA A 382 5.43 -3.52 -21.56
CA ALA A 382 6.14 -2.43 -20.88
C ALA A 382 5.22 -1.64 -19.94
N ARG A 383 3.97 -1.38 -20.36
CA ARG A 383 2.97 -0.68 -19.56
C ARG A 383 2.46 -1.51 -18.39
N LEU A 384 2.23 -2.81 -18.58
CA LEU A 384 1.84 -3.71 -17.51
C LEU A 384 2.96 -3.83 -16.46
N VAL A 385 4.22 -3.86 -16.90
CA VAL A 385 5.39 -3.81 -16.01
C VAL A 385 5.43 -2.49 -15.23
N ALA A 386 5.17 -1.35 -15.86
CA ALA A 386 5.07 -0.07 -15.14
C ALA A 386 3.97 -0.10 -14.07
N LEU A 387 2.80 -0.67 -14.39
CA LEU A 387 1.71 -0.85 -13.43
C LEU A 387 2.08 -1.80 -12.28
N ALA A 388 2.91 -2.81 -12.53
CA ALA A 388 3.42 -3.72 -11.50
C ALA A 388 4.42 -3.01 -10.57
N VAL A 389 5.31 -2.18 -11.13
CA VAL A 389 6.23 -1.34 -10.34
C VAL A 389 5.45 -0.36 -9.47
N GLU A 390 4.42 0.30 -10.01
CA GLU A 390 3.54 1.19 -9.24
C GLU A 390 2.79 0.46 -8.13
N ALA A 391 2.43 -0.81 -8.35
CA ALA A 391 1.81 -1.67 -7.35
C ALA A 391 2.78 -2.13 -6.24
N GLY A 392 4.09 -1.96 -6.45
CA GLY A 392 5.14 -2.44 -5.54
C GLY A 392 5.48 -3.92 -5.70
N CYS A 393 5.23 -4.50 -6.87
CA CYS A 393 5.58 -5.89 -7.16
C CYS A 393 7.10 -6.03 -7.36
N GLU A 394 7.67 -7.11 -6.85
CA GLU A 394 9.11 -7.40 -7.00
C GLU A 394 9.43 -8.05 -8.35
N ASN A 395 8.51 -8.88 -8.86
CA ASN A 395 8.71 -9.64 -10.09
C ASN A 395 7.41 -9.69 -10.91
N VAL A 396 7.55 -9.87 -12.22
CA VAL A 396 6.45 -10.23 -13.11
C VAL A 396 6.86 -11.46 -13.91
N TYR A 397 6.00 -12.47 -14.01
CA TYR A 397 6.27 -13.67 -14.81
C TYR A 397 5.22 -13.88 -15.89
N ALA A 398 5.59 -14.60 -16.94
CA ALA A 398 4.69 -15.04 -17.99
C ALA A 398 4.80 -16.56 -18.15
N VAL A 399 3.65 -17.25 -18.17
CA VAL A 399 3.57 -18.68 -18.49
C VAL A 399 3.18 -18.84 -19.96
N THR A 400 4.04 -19.48 -20.75
CA THR A 400 3.82 -19.64 -22.18
C THR A 400 4.33 -20.98 -22.71
N GLN A 401 4.04 -21.33 -23.96
CA GLN A 401 4.65 -22.50 -24.60
C GLN A 401 6.09 -22.17 -25.01
N ALA A 402 7.02 -23.12 -24.88
CA ALA A 402 8.42 -22.89 -25.26
C ALA A 402 8.60 -22.48 -26.75
N SER A 403 7.64 -22.83 -27.61
CA SER A 403 7.58 -22.44 -29.03
C SER A 403 7.07 -21.00 -29.27
N ASN A 404 6.54 -20.32 -28.25
CA ASN A 404 6.00 -18.97 -28.38
C ASN A 404 7.11 -17.90 -28.45
N THR A 405 7.74 -17.81 -29.61
CA THR A 405 8.82 -16.84 -29.88
C THR A 405 8.39 -15.39 -29.69
N GLY A 406 7.10 -15.07 -29.92
CA GLY A 406 6.55 -13.72 -29.74
C GLY A 406 6.60 -13.27 -28.29
N MET A 407 6.16 -14.11 -27.34
CA MET A 407 6.24 -13.80 -25.92
C MET A 407 7.69 -13.73 -25.43
N VAL A 408 8.56 -14.64 -25.89
CA VAL A 408 10.00 -14.60 -25.53
C VAL A 408 10.65 -13.30 -26.01
N ALA A 409 10.35 -12.85 -27.22
CA ALA A 409 10.85 -11.60 -27.76
C ALA A 409 10.32 -10.38 -26.99
N ALA A 410 9.03 -10.39 -26.61
CA ALA A 410 8.45 -9.33 -25.79
C ALA A 410 9.10 -9.26 -24.40
N MET A 411 9.28 -10.38 -23.71
CA MET A 411 9.96 -10.39 -22.39
C MET A 411 11.39 -9.88 -22.49
N ARG A 412 12.13 -10.25 -23.55
CA ARG A 412 13.50 -9.76 -23.80
C ARG A 412 13.56 -8.26 -24.06
N SER A 413 12.53 -7.66 -24.67
CA SER A 413 12.55 -6.22 -24.98
C SER A 413 12.44 -5.34 -23.73
N LEU A 414 11.99 -5.90 -22.59
CA LEU A 414 12.00 -5.21 -21.29
C LEU A 414 13.41 -4.81 -20.83
N SER A 415 14.47 -5.47 -21.32
CA SER A 415 15.86 -5.22 -20.91
C SER A 415 16.08 -5.33 -19.39
N LEU A 416 15.30 -6.19 -18.73
CA LEU A 416 15.40 -6.54 -17.32
C LEU A 416 16.12 -7.89 -17.13
N PRO A 417 16.64 -8.19 -15.93
CA PRO A 417 17.11 -9.54 -15.61
C PRO A 417 15.96 -10.55 -15.76
N LEU A 418 16.17 -11.58 -16.59
CA LEU A 418 15.19 -12.63 -16.87
C LEU A 418 15.69 -13.99 -16.36
N ASP A 419 14.84 -14.67 -15.60
CA ASP A 419 15.00 -16.07 -15.22
C ASP A 419 14.08 -16.94 -16.12
N TYR A 420 14.55 -18.11 -16.55
CA TYR A 420 13.82 -19.02 -17.42
C TYR A 420 13.68 -20.40 -16.75
N GLN A 421 12.46 -20.92 -16.69
CA GLN A 421 12.17 -22.28 -16.22
C GLN A 421 11.36 -23.01 -17.27
N ILE A 422 11.74 -24.25 -17.60
CA ILE A 422 11.08 -25.07 -18.62
C ILE A 422 10.69 -26.41 -18.02
N GLU A 423 9.41 -26.76 -18.14
CA GLU A 423 8.87 -28.04 -17.68
C GLU A 423 7.79 -28.52 -18.67
N GLU A 424 7.93 -29.75 -19.17
CA GLU A 424 6.95 -30.41 -20.07
C GLU A 424 6.50 -29.56 -21.29
N GLY A 425 7.38 -28.72 -21.83
CA GLY A 425 7.09 -27.85 -22.98
C GLY A 425 6.44 -26.51 -22.62
N THR A 426 6.14 -26.29 -21.35
CA THR A 426 5.79 -24.99 -20.76
C THR A 426 7.06 -24.23 -20.40
N LEU A 427 7.07 -22.93 -20.67
CA LEU A 427 8.13 -21.99 -20.38
C LEU A 427 7.58 -20.90 -19.45
N VAL A 428 8.19 -20.75 -18.28
CA VAL A 428 7.98 -19.63 -17.37
C VAL A 428 9.15 -18.66 -17.53
N ILE A 429 8.84 -17.40 -17.84
CA ILE A 429 9.83 -16.33 -17.95
C ILE A 429 9.53 -15.32 -16.85
N THR A 430 10.48 -15.09 -15.94
CA THR A 430 10.32 -14.17 -14.81
C THR A 430 11.24 -12.98 -14.98
N ALA A 431 10.68 -11.78 -15.02
CA ALA A 431 11.41 -10.52 -15.02
C ALA A 431 11.48 -9.95 -13.59
N ARG A 432 12.70 -9.65 -13.13
CA ARG A 432 12.90 -8.98 -11.84
C ARG A 432 12.73 -7.48 -12.00
N LEU A 433 11.78 -6.91 -11.27
CA LEU A 433 11.54 -5.48 -11.26
C LEU A 433 12.52 -4.84 -10.27
N ALA A 434 13.32 -3.89 -10.75
CA ALA A 434 14.19 -3.15 -9.84
C ALA A 434 13.30 -2.39 -8.85
N ALA A 435 13.41 -2.69 -7.55
CA ALA A 435 12.87 -1.84 -6.51
C ALA A 435 13.37 -0.41 -6.79
N PRO A 436 12.52 0.63 -6.78
CA PRO A 436 13.00 1.98 -6.95
C PRO A 436 14.08 2.22 -5.89
N PRO A 437 15.29 2.69 -6.26
CA PRO A 437 16.32 2.97 -5.28
C PRO A 437 15.73 3.97 -4.28
N ALA A 438 15.82 3.64 -2.99
CA ALA A 438 15.44 4.56 -1.92
C ALA A 438 16.06 5.92 -2.24
N ARG A 439 15.23 6.93 -2.53
CA ARG A 439 15.69 8.28 -2.85
C ARG A 439 16.56 8.73 -1.67
N SER A 440 17.87 8.68 -1.86
CA SER A 440 18.83 9.27 -0.94
C SER A 440 18.57 10.76 -1.05
N LEU A 441 17.92 11.35 -0.04
CA LEU A 441 17.83 12.80 0.04
C LEU A 441 19.26 13.34 0.01
N PRO A 442 19.56 14.33 -0.84
CA PRO A 442 20.90 14.90 -0.91
C PRO A 442 21.28 15.43 0.48
N GLN A 443 22.42 14.97 0.99
CA GLN A 443 23.00 15.53 2.21
C GLN A 443 23.20 17.03 2.00
N PRO A 444 22.71 17.89 2.91
CA PRO A 444 23.00 19.31 2.82
C PRO A 444 24.52 19.53 2.95
N PRO A 445 25.10 20.48 2.20
CA PRO A 445 26.53 20.71 2.17
C PRO A 445 26.99 21.16 3.56
N TYR A 446 28.00 20.45 4.09
CA TYR A 446 28.75 20.88 5.26
C TYR A 446 29.46 22.18 4.91
N GLU A 447 29.11 23.29 5.56
CA GLU A 447 29.88 24.53 5.47
C GLU A 447 31.28 24.28 6.04
N GLN A 448 32.29 24.37 5.17
CA GLN A 448 33.68 24.57 5.56
C GLN A 448 33.77 25.94 6.24
N ALA A 449 33.82 25.97 7.57
CA ALA A 449 34.19 27.16 8.30
C ALA A 449 35.71 27.35 8.22
N GLU A 450 36.16 28.20 7.30
CA GLU A 450 37.39 28.95 7.46
C GLU A 450 37.21 29.93 8.63
N ARG A 451 37.92 29.71 9.74
CA ARG A 451 38.86 30.63 10.41
C ARG A 451 39.25 30.15 11.80
#